data_AF-A0A937VIV2-F1
#
_entry.id   AF-A0A937VIV2-F1
#
_cell.length_a   1.000
_cell.length_b   1.000
_cell.length_c   1.000
_cell.angle_alpha   90.00
_cell.angle_beta   90.00
_cell.angle_gamma   90.00
#
_symmetry.space_group_name_H-M   'P 1'
#
loop_
_entity.id
_entity.type
_entity.pdbx_description
1 polymer ?
#
loop_
_entity_poly.entity_id
_entity_poly.type
_entity_poly.pdbx_seq_one_letter_code
_entity_poly.pdbx_strand_id
1 'polypeptide(L)'
;MTGLMTALGGANQIYGAGMIESGVSFDMAVLLMDNEWARMNKYVLRGIPVNDESLMVDEIHAVGSDEDFLSRDLTLKLMRTEQSFVDLHERRVREEWEMDGATDLYTRANEKVKELLENYKPEPLPDDVADEIAHLVKEHEKKMGVA
;
A
#
# COMPACT_ATOMS: atom_id res chain seq x y z
N MET A 1 7.35 -12.19 3.11
CA MET A 1 8.83 -11.97 3.07
C MET A 1 9.42 -11.97 1.66
N THR A 2 8.82 -12.64 0.67
CA THR A 2 9.31 -12.67 -0.73
C THR A 2 9.33 -11.30 -1.42
N GLY A 3 8.37 -10.42 -1.12
CA GLY A 3 8.29 -9.08 -1.71
C GLY A 3 9.49 -8.18 -1.36
N LEU A 4 9.81 -8.02 -0.06
CA LEU A 4 10.88 -7.11 0.38
C LEU A 4 12.26 -7.54 -0.10
N MET A 5 12.58 -8.83 -0.01
CA MET A 5 13.90 -9.33 -0.45
C MET A 5 14.09 -9.17 -1.95
N THR A 6 13.05 -9.43 -2.74
CA THR A 6 13.07 -9.22 -4.19
C THR A 6 13.25 -7.73 -4.54
N ALA A 7 12.56 -6.86 -3.80
CA ALA A 7 12.70 -5.41 -3.95
C ALA A 7 14.12 -4.92 -3.64
N LEU A 8 14.69 -5.34 -2.52
CA LEU A 8 16.07 -5.01 -2.13
C LEU A 8 17.12 -5.62 -3.08
N GLY A 9 16.80 -6.74 -3.73
CA GLY A 9 17.62 -7.33 -4.79
C GLY A 9 17.65 -6.53 -6.09
N GLY A 10 16.92 -5.42 -6.19
CA GLY A 10 16.91 -4.55 -7.36
C GLY A 10 16.01 -5.03 -8.51
N ALA A 11 15.05 -5.92 -8.23
CA ALA A 11 14.11 -6.38 -9.25
C ALA A 11 13.28 -5.21 -9.80
N ASN A 12 13.22 -5.10 -11.13
CA ASN A 12 12.45 -4.05 -11.81
C ASN A 12 10.93 -4.29 -11.78
N GLN A 13 10.51 -5.55 -11.59
CA GLN A 13 9.11 -5.95 -11.53
C GLN A 13 8.91 -7.05 -10.49
N ILE A 14 7.88 -6.90 -9.67
CA ILE A 14 7.44 -7.90 -8.70
C ILE A 14 5.99 -8.23 -9.05
N TYR A 15 5.67 -9.52 -9.16
CA TYR A 15 4.34 -10.02 -9.44
C TYR A 15 3.82 -10.85 -8.27
N GLY A 16 2.53 -11.17 -8.30
CA GLY A 16 1.92 -12.12 -7.36
C GLY A 16 1.09 -11.51 -6.25
N ALA A 17 0.85 -10.19 -6.28
CA ALA A 17 -0.08 -9.57 -5.35
C ALA A 17 -1.48 -10.20 -5.50
N GLY A 18 -2.07 -10.64 -4.38
CA GLY A 18 -3.37 -11.34 -4.36
C GLY A 18 -3.32 -12.81 -4.76
N MET A 19 -2.16 -13.34 -5.16
CA MET A 19 -2.03 -14.76 -5.51
C MET A 19 -1.85 -15.61 -4.26
N ILE A 20 -2.63 -16.69 -4.18
CA ILE A 20 -2.51 -17.74 -3.17
C ILE A 20 -2.35 -19.10 -3.85
N GLU A 21 -1.97 -20.13 -3.08
CA GLU A 21 -1.78 -21.50 -3.59
C GLU A 21 -0.81 -21.57 -4.79
N SER A 22 0.34 -20.90 -4.68
CA SER A 22 1.34 -20.82 -5.76
C SER A 22 0.82 -20.23 -7.07
N GLY A 23 -0.16 -19.32 -6.99
CA GLY A 23 -0.72 -18.63 -8.16
C GLY A 23 -1.85 -19.37 -8.85
N VAL A 24 -2.36 -20.46 -8.25
CA VAL A 24 -3.54 -21.17 -8.77
C VAL A 24 -4.83 -20.42 -8.45
N SER A 25 -4.86 -19.69 -7.34
CA SER A 25 -6.03 -19.01 -6.82
C SER A 25 -5.73 -17.52 -6.57
N PHE A 26 -6.77 -16.68 -6.68
CA PHE A 26 -6.66 -15.24 -6.47
C PHE A 26 -7.67 -14.77 -5.41
N ASP A 27 -7.19 -13.98 -4.46
CA ASP A 27 -8.00 -13.42 -3.37
C ASP A 27 -7.82 -11.89 -3.33
N MET A 28 -8.94 -11.17 -3.43
CA MET A 28 -8.97 -9.70 -3.46
C MET A 28 -8.57 -9.07 -2.12
N ALA A 29 -8.89 -9.71 -0.99
CA ALA A 29 -8.48 -9.22 0.32
C ALA A 29 -6.97 -9.40 0.51
N VAL A 30 -6.42 -10.54 0.05
CA VAL A 30 -4.96 -10.73 0.00
C VAL A 30 -4.32 -9.69 -0.93
N LEU A 31 -4.93 -9.35 -2.06
CA LEU A 31 -4.44 -8.27 -2.93
C LEU A 31 -4.33 -6.93 -2.20
N LEU A 32 -5.36 -6.56 -1.43
CA LEU A 32 -5.32 -5.33 -0.63
C LEU A 32 -4.28 -5.38 0.49
N MET A 33 -4.13 -6.52 1.14
CA MET A 33 -3.06 -6.72 2.12
C MET A 33 -1.68 -6.57 1.46
N ASP A 34 -1.47 -7.18 0.31
CA ASP A 34 -0.23 -7.09 -0.48
C ASP A 34 0.04 -5.66 -0.97
N ASN A 35 -1.00 -4.87 -1.26
CA ASN A 35 -0.85 -3.45 -1.57
C ASN A 35 -0.24 -2.67 -0.39
N GLU A 36 -0.63 -2.99 0.84
CA GLU A 36 -0.04 -2.37 2.03
C GLU A 36 1.42 -2.79 2.21
N TRP A 37 1.73 -4.07 2.03
CA TRP A 37 3.11 -4.55 2.04
C TRP A 37 3.94 -3.91 0.92
N ALA A 38 3.39 -3.72 -0.28
CA ALA A 38 4.06 -3.03 -1.37
C ALA A 38 4.38 -1.58 -1.00
N ARG A 39 3.47 -0.88 -0.31
CA ARG A 39 3.74 0.46 0.24
C ARG A 39 4.88 0.44 1.25
N MET A 40 4.91 -0.54 2.16
CA MET A 40 6.00 -0.70 3.14
C MET A 40 7.34 -1.02 2.46
N ASN A 41 7.34 -1.89 1.44
CA ASN A 41 8.54 -2.21 0.67
C ASN A 41 9.07 -0.95 -0.03
N LYS A 42 8.19 -0.16 -0.66
CA LYS A 42 8.56 1.13 -1.27
C LYS A 42 9.11 2.11 -0.24
N TYR A 43 8.56 2.13 0.98
CA TYR A 43 9.07 2.96 2.07
C TYR A 43 10.51 2.56 2.43
N VAL A 44 10.78 1.27 2.62
CA VAL A 44 12.14 0.77 2.89
C VAL A 44 13.11 1.10 1.76
N LEU A 45 12.67 0.97 0.50
CA LEU A 45 13.48 1.29 -0.67
C LEU A 45 13.89 2.76 -0.80
N ARG A 46 13.25 3.70 -0.07
CA ARG A 46 13.69 5.10 0.00
C ARG A 46 15.09 5.21 0.62
N GLY A 47 15.52 4.20 1.36
CA GLY A 47 16.75 4.23 2.14
C GLY A 47 16.62 5.12 3.36
N ILE A 48 17.75 5.35 4.03
CA ILE A 48 17.84 6.26 5.18
C ILE A 48 18.57 7.50 4.68
N PRO A 49 17.93 8.69 4.66
CA PRO A 49 18.62 9.92 4.30
C PRO A 49 19.68 10.22 5.37
N VAL A 50 20.89 10.53 4.94
CA VAL A 50 22.00 10.92 5.84
C VAL A 50 22.49 12.29 5.43
N ASN A 51 22.04 13.32 6.15
CA ASN A 51 22.44 14.72 6.00
C ASN A 51 22.21 15.47 7.32
N ASP A 52 22.59 16.74 7.39
CA ASP A 52 22.51 17.53 8.63
C ASP A 52 21.08 17.64 9.18
N GLU A 53 20.05 17.71 8.32
CA GLU A 53 18.64 17.75 8.75
C GLU A 53 18.17 16.39 9.28
N SER A 54 18.57 15.28 8.66
CA SER A 54 18.12 13.94 9.07
C SER A 54 18.90 13.35 10.24
N LEU A 55 20.12 13.82 10.50
CA LEU A 55 20.93 13.40 11.65
C LEU A 55 20.47 14.05 12.96
N MET A 56 19.89 15.25 12.90
CA MET A 56 19.28 15.95 14.05
C MET A 56 20.20 16.11 15.27
N VAL A 57 21.51 16.23 15.05
CA VAL A 57 22.51 16.26 16.14
C VAL A 57 22.27 17.41 17.12
N ASP A 58 21.96 18.60 16.61
CA ASP A 58 21.70 19.78 17.44
C ASP A 58 20.42 19.63 18.28
N GLU A 59 19.37 19.03 17.71
CA GLU A 59 18.13 18.72 18.45
C GLU A 59 18.38 17.69 19.55
N ILE A 60 19.16 16.64 19.26
CA ILE A 60 19.54 15.64 20.26
C ILE A 60 20.31 16.29 21.41
N HIS A 61 21.26 17.18 21.11
CA HIS A 61 22.01 17.91 22.13
C HIS A 61 21.12 18.88 22.93
N ALA A 62 20.15 19.52 22.29
CA ALA A 62 19.25 20.48 22.93
C ALA A 62 18.27 19.80 23.90
N VAL A 63 17.78 18.60 23.58
CA VAL A 63 16.86 17.82 24.43
C VAL A 63 17.58 17.25 25.65
N GLY A 64 18.81 16.73 25.48
CA GLY A 64 19.57 16.12 26.58
C GLY A 64 19.02 14.75 27.00
N SER A 65 19.36 14.28 28.21
CA SER A 65 19.14 12.89 28.64
C SER A 65 17.77 12.58 29.25
N ASP A 66 17.07 13.61 29.74
CA ASP A 66 15.93 13.44 30.67
C ASP A 66 14.60 13.99 30.09
N GLU A 67 14.57 14.31 28.79
CA GLU A 67 13.42 14.89 28.07
C GLU A 67 13.03 14.00 26.87
N ASP A 68 11.86 14.28 26.27
CA ASP A 68 11.36 13.57 25.08
C ASP A 68 11.30 14.45 23.83
N PHE A 69 11.15 13.81 22.66
CA PHE A 69 11.13 14.49 21.36
C PHE A 69 9.70 14.78 20.85
N LEU A 70 8.65 14.35 21.54
CA LEU A 70 7.28 14.35 21.00
C LEU A 70 6.73 15.76 20.81
N SER A 71 7.09 16.69 21.69
CA SER A 71 6.64 18.08 21.66
C SER A 71 7.51 19.01 20.80
N ARG A 72 8.56 18.49 20.16
CA ARG A 72 9.49 19.28 19.35
C ARG A 72 8.86 19.68 18.01
N ASP A 73 9.10 20.91 17.58
CA ASP A 73 8.63 21.42 16.28
C ASP A 73 9.12 20.55 15.11
N LEU A 74 10.37 20.08 15.18
CA LEU A 74 10.94 19.22 14.14
C LEU A 74 10.24 17.86 14.07
N THR A 75 9.89 17.26 15.21
CA THR A 75 9.09 16.03 15.26
C THR A 75 7.72 16.25 14.64
N LEU A 76 7.03 17.33 14.97
CA LEU A 76 5.72 17.65 14.39
C LEU A 76 5.77 17.86 12.87
N LYS A 77 6.88 18.43 12.37
CA LYS A 77 7.15 18.62 10.94
C LYS A 77 7.37 17.27 10.23
N LEU A 78 8.19 16.39 10.80
CA LEU A 78 8.72 15.21 10.11
C LEU A 78 7.95 13.91 10.38
N MET A 79 7.21 13.80 11.50
CA MET A 79 6.46 12.59 11.84
C MET A 79 5.45 12.18 10.76
N ARG A 80 5.01 13.14 9.92
CA ARG A 80 4.07 12.88 8.83
C ARG A 80 4.74 12.47 7.50
N THR A 81 6.06 12.52 7.41
CA THR A 81 6.80 12.19 6.18
C THR A 81 7.78 11.05 6.38
N GLU A 82 8.41 11.00 7.56
CA GLU A 82 9.46 10.04 7.95
C GLU A 82 8.93 8.85 8.75
N GLN A 83 7.61 8.63 8.75
CA GLN A 83 7.01 7.40 9.27
C GLN A 83 6.26 6.66 8.16
N SER A 84 6.22 5.35 8.30
CA SER A 84 5.40 4.51 7.43
C SER A 84 3.92 4.65 7.79
N PHE A 85 3.06 4.79 6.78
CA PHE A 85 1.60 4.86 6.95
C PHE A 85 0.93 3.56 6.56
N VAL A 86 -0.06 3.17 7.37
CA VAL A 86 -0.86 1.97 7.17
C VAL A 86 -2.34 2.37 7.11
N ASP A 87 -3.07 1.76 6.20
CA ASP A 87 -4.53 1.90 6.07
C ASP A 87 -5.27 0.70 6.69
N LEU A 88 -4.68 -0.50 6.62
CA LEU A 88 -5.33 -1.76 7.06
C LEU A 88 -4.69 -2.37 8.32
N HIS A 89 -3.39 -2.19 8.51
CA HIS A 89 -2.70 -2.69 9.70
C HIS A 89 -3.11 -1.92 10.95
N GLU A 90 -3.34 -2.66 12.02
CA GLU A 90 -3.67 -2.08 13.31
C GLU A 90 -2.41 -1.66 14.05
N ARG A 91 -2.38 -0.42 14.53
CA ARG A 91 -1.29 0.14 15.36
C ARG A 91 -1.81 0.82 16.62
N ARG A 92 -3.13 0.87 16.81
CA ARG A 92 -3.78 1.40 18.00
C ARG A 92 -3.55 0.48 19.19
N VAL A 93 -3.80 1.03 20.37
CA VAL A 93 -3.75 0.26 21.62
C VAL A 93 -4.82 -0.82 21.60
N ARG A 94 -4.57 -1.91 22.34
CA ARG A 94 -5.41 -3.11 22.29
C ARG A 94 -6.84 -2.83 22.73
N GLU A 95 -7.02 -2.00 23.74
CA GLU A 95 -8.33 -1.65 24.29
C GLU A 95 -9.23 -1.00 23.22
N GLU A 96 -8.69 -0.09 22.41
CA GLU A 96 -9.43 0.54 21.31
C GLU A 96 -9.80 -0.48 20.22
N TRP A 97 -8.87 -1.36 19.86
CA TRP A 97 -9.13 -2.43 18.89
C TRP A 97 -10.21 -3.43 19.39
N GLU A 98 -10.21 -3.77 20.68
CA GLU A 98 -11.24 -4.62 21.28
C GLU A 98 -12.61 -3.95 21.29
N MET A 99 -12.67 -2.64 21.58
CA MET A 99 -13.91 -1.85 21.52
C MET A 99 -14.48 -1.75 20.11
N ASP A 100 -13.61 -1.74 19.09
CA ASP A 100 -13.98 -1.72 17.67
C ASP A 100 -14.26 -3.12 17.09
N GLY A 101 -14.49 -4.12 17.95
CA GLY A 101 -14.94 -5.46 17.55
C GLY A 101 -13.81 -6.46 17.27
N ALA A 102 -12.56 -6.13 17.61
CA ALA A 102 -11.44 -7.05 17.59
C ALA A 102 -11.22 -7.75 16.23
N THR A 103 -11.41 -7.02 15.12
CA THR A 103 -11.32 -7.59 13.77
C THR A 103 -9.89 -8.04 13.44
N ASP A 104 -9.74 -9.06 12.60
CA ASP A 104 -8.46 -9.40 12.01
C ASP A 104 -8.19 -8.61 10.72
N LEU A 105 -6.95 -8.66 10.24
CA LEU A 105 -6.52 -7.94 9.05
C LEU A 105 -7.27 -8.39 7.79
N TYR A 106 -7.57 -9.68 7.67
CA TYR A 106 -8.24 -10.25 6.51
C TYR A 106 -9.71 -9.79 6.41
N THR A 107 -10.39 -9.69 7.55
CA THR A 107 -11.76 -9.19 7.68
C THR A 107 -11.82 -7.73 7.22
N ARG A 108 -10.94 -6.87 7.75
CA ARG A 108 -10.86 -5.46 7.34
C ARG A 108 -10.54 -5.31 5.85
N ALA A 109 -9.60 -6.11 5.34
CA ALA A 109 -9.27 -6.10 3.93
C ALA A 109 -10.48 -6.48 3.06
N ASN A 110 -11.24 -7.51 3.43
CA ASN A 110 -12.46 -7.92 2.72
C ASN A 110 -13.54 -6.84 2.73
N GLU A 111 -13.77 -6.20 3.87
CA GLU A 111 -14.71 -5.08 3.96
C GLU A 111 -14.29 -3.94 3.04
N LYS A 112 -12.99 -3.61 3.03
CA LYS A 112 -12.46 -2.57 2.14
C LYS A 112 -12.57 -2.93 0.66
N VAL A 113 -12.38 -4.20 0.29
CA VAL A 113 -12.62 -4.69 -1.08
C VAL A 113 -14.06 -4.42 -1.48
N LYS A 114 -15.03 -4.80 -0.65
CA LYS A 114 -16.46 -4.59 -0.94
C LYS A 114 -16.78 -3.11 -1.11
N GLU A 115 -16.30 -2.28 -0.19
CA GLU A 115 -16.47 -0.82 -0.27
C GLU A 115 -15.90 -0.25 -1.58
N LEU A 116 -14.69 -0.67 -1.98
CA LEU A 116 -14.06 -0.20 -3.22
C LEU A 116 -14.83 -0.66 -4.46
N LEU A 117 -15.27 -1.92 -4.51
CA LEU A 117 -16.03 -2.44 -5.66
C LEU A 117 -17.39 -1.75 -5.81
N GLU A 118 -18.02 -1.35 -4.71
CA GLU A 118 -19.31 -0.66 -4.73
C GLU A 118 -19.18 0.83 -5.10
N ASN A 119 -18.11 1.50 -4.66
CA ASN A 119 -18.03 2.97 -4.69
C ASN A 119 -16.99 3.55 -5.64
N TYR A 120 -15.96 2.78 -6.02
CA TYR A 120 -14.89 3.28 -6.88
C TYR A 120 -15.37 3.43 -8.33
N LYS A 121 -15.19 4.63 -8.89
CA LYS A 121 -15.44 4.90 -10.31
C LYS A 121 -14.10 5.14 -11.00
N PRO A 122 -13.63 4.23 -11.86
CA PRO A 122 -12.41 4.46 -12.62
C PRO A 122 -12.58 5.66 -13.56
N GLU A 123 -11.48 6.34 -13.84
CA GLU A 123 -11.45 7.36 -14.87
C GLU A 123 -11.79 6.72 -16.23
N PRO A 124 -12.80 7.23 -16.95
CA PRO A 124 -13.19 6.65 -18.23
C PRO A 124 -12.10 6.84 -19.27
N LEU A 125 -12.00 5.89 -20.21
CA LEU A 125 -11.17 6.06 -21.39
C LEU A 125 -11.75 7.16 -22.28
N PRO A 126 -10.92 7.86 -23.08
CA PRO A 126 -11.41 8.69 -24.17
C PRO A 126 -12.37 7.91 -25.08
N ASP A 127 -13.46 8.55 -25.52
CA ASP A 127 -14.54 7.90 -26.27
C ASP A 127 -14.02 7.22 -27.55
N ASP A 128 -13.11 7.87 -28.28
CA ASP A 128 -12.50 7.35 -29.50
C ASP A 128 -11.68 6.08 -29.25
N VAL A 129 -10.96 6.01 -28.14
CA VAL A 129 -10.19 4.84 -27.72
C VAL A 129 -11.13 3.69 -27.29
N ALA A 130 -12.18 4.00 -26.52
CA ALA A 130 -13.14 3.00 -26.07
C ALA A 130 -13.89 2.38 -27.26
N ASP A 131 -14.31 3.20 -28.22
CA ASP A 131 -14.99 2.77 -29.43
C ASP A 131 -14.10 1.89 -30.31
N GLU A 132 -12.83 2.26 -30.48
CA GLU A 132 -11.87 1.46 -31.25
C GLU A 132 -11.61 0.10 -30.61
N ILE A 133 -11.43 0.05 -29.28
CA ILE A 133 -11.29 -1.22 -28.55
C ILE A 133 -12.53 -2.10 -28.77
N ALA A 134 -13.73 -1.53 -28.63
CA ALA A 134 -14.97 -2.27 -28.82
C ALA A 134 -15.15 -2.77 -30.27
N HIS A 135 -14.72 -1.98 -31.25
CA HIS A 135 -14.72 -2.37 -32.66
C HIS A 135 -13.78 -3.56 -32.92
N LEU A 136 -12.53 -3.47 -32.45
CA LEU A 136 -11.53 -4.53 -32.60
C LEU A 136 -11.96 -5.85 -31.96
N VAL A 137 -12.56 -5.79 -30.77
CA VAL A 137 -13.09 -6.98 -30.08
C VAL A 137 -14.18 -7.65 -30.92
N LYS A 138 -15.20 -6.89 -31.37
CA LYS A 138 -16.29 -7.43 -32.19
C LYS A 138 -15.81 -8.02 -33.50
N GLU A 139 -14.86 -7.35 -34.18
CA GLU A 139 -14.28 -7.85 -35.41
C GLU A 139 -13.58 -9.20 -35.19
N HIS A 140 -12.85 -9.33 -34.07
CA HIS A 140 -12.15 -10.56 -33.71
C HIS A 140 -13.11 -11.69 -33.33
N GLU A 141 -14.16 -11.41 -32.55
CA GLU A 141 -15.20 -12.38 -32.18
C GLU A 141 -15.87 -12.97 -33.43
N LYS A 142 -16.18 -12.12 -34.41
CA LYS A 142 -16.73 -12.56 -35.70
C LYS A 142 -15.76 -13.44 -36.49
N LYS A 143 -14.47 -13.07 -36.52
CA LYS A 143 -13.41 -13.89 -37.17
C LYS A 143 -13.26 -15.26 -36.51
N MET A 144 -13.40 -15.33 -35.19
CA MET A 144 -13.28 -16.56 -34.42
C MET A 144 -14.57 -17.38 -34.35
N GLY A 145 -15.69 -16.86 -34.88
CA GLY A 145 -16.98 -17.54 -34.89
C GLY A 145 -17.63 -17.68 -33.50
N VAL A 146 -17.29 -16.78 -32.58
CA VAL A 146 -17.84 -16.73 -31.21
C VAL A 146 -18.83 -15.57 -31.01
N ALA A 147 -19.09 -14.82 -32.07
CA ALA A 147 -20.08 -13.73 -32.12
C ALA A 147 -21.51 -14.24 -32.37
#